data_AF-W1PIR8-F1
#
_entry.id   AF-W1PIR8-F1
#
_cell.length_a   1.000
_cell.length_b   1.000
_cell.length_c   1.000
_cell.angle_alpha   90.00
_cell.angle_beta   90.00
_cell.angle_gamma   90.00
#
_symmetry.space_group_name_H-M   'P 1'
#
loop_
_entity.id
_entity.type
_entity.pdbx_description
1 polymer ?
#
loop_
_entity_poly.entity_id
_entity_poly.type
_entity_poly.pdbx_seq_one_letter_code
_entity_poly.pdbx_strand_id
1 'polypeptide(L)'
;MPSVVAPSAERRAARYARRPSQAVAERMARALRHRLLLLDRPSPNTFLVLGATSNVYTVTLSTSPSCSCPDPRAPCKHILFVLVRALDLALTDPRLWQRALLTTEVADLLARATSSAAPLAGPKTRTRFEATRVAQGHGDGVVRGRGGLCPVCFEGMDDEGEVVVCGRCRNGLHRECWGEWKRRGGRRRLRCVVCRGVWREERESGGYVNLGEEVEEEENWGGERGIEELYPETWGWIRRWQERDA
;
A
#
# COMPACT_ATOMS: atom_id res chain seq x y z
N MET A 1 -5.93 -20.08 45.53
CA MET A 1 -6.08 -18.88 44.69
C MET A 1 -5.04 -18.96 43.58
N PRO A 2 -5.40 -19.26 42.32
CA PRO A 2 -4.43 -19.21 41.23
C PRO A 2 -4.03 -17.76 40.98
N SER A 3 -2.72 -17.50 41.05
CA SER A 3 -2.11 -16.21 40.76
C SER A 3 -2.34 -15.87 39.29
N VAL A 4 -3.21 -14.89 39.04
CA VAL A 4 -3.40 -14.32 37.69
C VAL A 4 -2.17 -13.51 37.38
N VAL A 5 -1.24 -14.10 36.63
CA VAL A 5 -0.07 -13.41 36.09
C VAL A 5 -0.61 -12.32 35.16
N ALA A 6 -0.45 -11.05 35.55
CA ALA A 6 -0.79 -9.92 34.71
C ALA A 6 -0.08 -10.08 33.35
N PRO A 7 -0.79 -9.96 32.21
CA PRO A 7 -0.17 -10.13 30.91
C PRO A 7 0.94 -9.09 30.74
N SER A 8 2.14 -9.54 30.39
CA SER A 8 3.27 -8.66 30.11
C SER A 8 2.87 -7.65 29.04
N ALA A 9 3.11 -6.36 29.29
CA ALA A 9 2.79 -5.28 28.36
C ALA A 9 3.33 -5.60 26.96
N GLU A 10 2.44 -5.58 25.96
CA GLU A 10 2.78 -5.88 24.57
C GLU A 10 3.94 -4.99 24.11
N ARG A 11 4.98 -5.62 23.54
CA ARG A 11 6.13 -4.89 22.99
C ARG A 11 5.92 -4.67 21.51
N ARG A 12 6.00 -3.40 21.09
CA ARG A 12 5.99 -3.03 19.68
C ARG A 12 7.16 -3.70 18.93
N ALA A 13 6.89 -4.23 17.74
CA ALA A 13 7.88 -4.91 16.91
C ALA A 13 9.03 -4.01 16.40
N ALA A 14 8.85 -2.69 16.42
CA ALA A 14 9.86 -1.70 16.07
C ALA A 14 9.98 -0.63 17.16
N ARG A 15 11.16 0.01 17.24
CA ARG A 15 11.40 1.12 18.18
C ARG A 15 10.41 2.25 17.92
N TYR A 16 9.83 2.77 19.00
CA TYR A 16 8.97 3.93 18.95
C TYR A 16 9.75 5.17 18.45
N ALA A 17 9.24 5.80 17.39
CA ALA A 17 9.80 7.02 16.85
C ALA A 17 9.08 8.23 17.46
N ARG A 18 9.82 9.08 18.19
CA ARG A 18 9.25 10.28 18.83
C ARG A 18 8.92 11.40 17.86
N ARG A 19 9.56 11.42 16.70
CA ARG A 19 9.37 12.42 15.64
C ARG A 19 9.43 11.73 14.28
N PRO A 20 8.72 12.25 13.26
CA PRO A 20 8.86 11.76 11.89
C PRO A 20 10.27 12.08 11.38
N SER A 21 10.86 11.16 10.62
CA SER A 21 12.06 11.46 9.84
C SER A 21 11.69 12.27 8.60
N GLN A 22 12.66 12.99 8.03
CA GLN A 22 12.46 13.76 6.79
C GLN A 22 11.84 12.90 5.67
N ALA A 23 12.34 11.66 5.51
CA ALA A 23 11.81 10.73 4.53
C ALA A 23 10.33 10.36 4.78
N VAL A 24 9.89 10.25 6.04
CA VAL A 24 8.47 9.99 6.36
C VAL A 24 7.63 11.23 6.09
N ALA A 25 8.10 12.42 6.47
CA ALA A 25 7.41 13.67 6.21
C ALA A 25 7.22 13.93 4.70
N GLU A 26 8.22 13.66 3.86
CA GLU A 26 8.07 13.72 2.39
C GLU A 26 7.04 12.72 1.86
N ARG A 27 6.94 11.54 2.45
CA ARG A 27 5.92 10.54 2.07
C ARG A 27 4.53 10.98 2.51
N MET A 28 4.41 11.64 3.67
CA MET A 28 3.16 12.25 4.13
C MET A 28 2.74 13.35 3.15
N ALA A 29 3.65 14.24 2.75
CA ALA A 29 3.37 15.26 1.75
C ALA A 29 2.90 14.65 0.42
N ARG A 30 3.53 13.55 -0.04
CA ARG A 30 3.10 12.83 -1.24
C ARG A 30 1.73 12.16 -1.09
N ALA A 31 1.43 11.59 0.07
CA ALA A 31 0.11 10.99 0.34
C ALA A 31 -1.03 12.01 0.28
N LEU A 32 -0.71 13.29 0.55
CA LEU A 32 -1.67 14.38 0.55
C LEU A 32 -1.77 15.11 -0.78
N ARG A 33 -0.65 15.29 -1.50
CA ARG A 33 -0.59 16.02 -2.78
C ARG A 33 -0.98 15.17 -3.97
N HIS A 34 -0.61 13.88 -3.97
CA HIS A 34 -0.91 13.02 -5.11
C HIS A 34 -2.39 12.62 -5.10
N ARG A 35 -2.97 12.50 -6.30
CA ARG A 35 -4.32 11.95 -6.50
C ARG A 35 -4.31 10.46 -6.15
N LEU A 36 -4.63 10.14 -4.90
CA LEU A 36 -4.82 8.79 -4.40
C LEU A 36 -6.29 8.64 -4.01
N LEU A 37 -6.91 7.51 -4.33
CA LEU A 37 -8.33 7.26 -4.06
C LEU A 37 -8.50 5.92 -3.34
N LEU A 38 -9.43 5.86 -2.40
CA LEU A 38 -9.88 4.60 -1.81
C LEU A 38 -10.99 4.02 -2.69
N LEU A 39 -10.71 2.89 -3.34
CA LEU A 39 -11.64 2.20 -4.23
C LEU A 39 -12.63 1.35 -3.46
N ASP A 40 -12.09 0.51 -2.58
CA ASP A 40 -12.86 -0.52 -1.89
C ASP A 40 -12.13 -1.00 -0.62
N ARG A 41 -12.87 -1.68 0.25
CA ARG A 41 -12.40 -2.25 1.50
C ARG A 41 -12.94 -3.69 1.63
N PRO A 42 -12.25 -4.68 1.04
CA PRO A 42 -12.72 -6.06 1.03
C PRO A 42 -12.74 -6.69 2.43
N SER A 43 -11.89 -6.24 3.35
CA SER A 43 -11.91 -6.68 4.74
C SER A 43 -11.64 -5.53 5.69
N PRO A 44 -11.96 -5.66 7.00
CA PRO A 44 -11.74 -4.58 7.94
C PRO A 44 -10.30 -4.04 7.91
N ASN A 45 -9.33 -4.92 7.65
CA ASN A 45 -7.92 -4.57 7.71
C ASN A 45 -7.31 -4.29 6.34
N THR A 46 -8.06 -4.47 5.25
CA THR A 46 -7.54 -4.39 3.88
C THR A 46 -8.24 -3.30 3.09
N PHE A 47 -7.45 -2.46 2.45
CA PHE A 47 -7.89 -1.30 1.67
C PHE A 47 -7.31 -1.37 0.26
N LEU A 48 -8.14 -1.08 -0.74
CA LEU A 48 -7.70 -1.00 -2.13
C LEU A 48 -7.56 0.47 -2.53
N VAL A 49 -6.33 0.88 -2.80
CA VAL A 49 -5.96 2.27 -3.04
C VAL A 49 -5.54 2.43 -4.49
N LEU A 50 -6.21 3.31 -5.24
CA LEU A 50 -5.74 3.75 -6.54
C LEU A 50 -4.55 4.70 -6.36
N GLY A 51 -3.43 4.34 -6.98
CA GLY A 51 -2.22 5.15 -7.03
C GLY A 51 -2.33 6.31 -8.02
N ALA A 52 -1.38 7.25 -7.92
CA ALA A 52 -1.29 8.39 -8.83
C ALA A 52 -1.03 8.01 -10.30
N THR A 53 -0.57 6.79 -10.55
CA THR A 53 -0.36 6.21 -11.88
C THR A 53 -1.47 5.23 -12.26
N SER A 54 -2.65 5.38 -11.64
CA SER A 54 -3.85 4.55 -11.85
C SER A 54 -3.65 3.05 -11.61
N ASN A 55 -2.61 2.67 -10.86
CA ASN A 55 -2.38 1.31 -10.42
C ASN A 55 -3.09 1.05 -9.08
N VAL A 56 -3.73 -0.10 -8.93
CA VAL A 56 -4.39 -0.46 -7.67
C VAL A 56 -3.40 -1.13 -6.71
N TYR A 57 -3.30 -0.58 -5.50
CA TYR A 57 -2.45 -1.09 -4.43
C TYR A 57 -3.27 -1.51 -3.21
N THR A 58 -3.09 -2.76 -2.79
CA THR A 58 -3.57 -3.28 -1.53
C THR A 58 -2.74 -2.73 -0.35
N VAL A 59 -3.42 -2.15 0.63
CA VAL A 59 -2.86 -1.77 1.93
C VAL A 59 -3.49 -2.67 2.98
N THR A 60 -2.66 -3.31 3.81
CA THR A 60 -3.13 -4.14 4.92
C THR A 60 -2.63 -3.56 6.23
N LEU A 61 -3.57 -3.20 7.10
CA LEU A 61 -3.30 -2.72 8.45
C LEU A 61 -3.16 -3.91 9.41
N SER A 62 -2.01 -3.97 10.05
CA SER A 62 -1.69 -4.93 11.10
C SER A 62 -0.68 -4.29 12.04
N THR A 63 -0.16 -5.05 13.01
CA THR A 63 0.94 -4.59 13.87
C THR A 63 2.19 -4.21 13.07
N SER A 64 2.33 -4.68 11.83
CA SER A 64 3.31 -4.20 10.85
C SER A 64 2.60 -3.86 9.54
N PRO A 65 2.13 -2.61 9.36
CA PRO A 65 1.39 -2.21 8.17
C PRO A 65 2.17 -2.51 6.89
N SER A 66 1.50 -3.10 5.91
CA SER A 66 2.10 -3.49 4.65
C SER A 66 1.35 -2.87 3.49
N CYS A 67 2.09 -2.59 2.42
CA CYS A 67 1.52 -2.13 1.17
C CYS A 67 2.18 -2.86 0.02
N SER A 68 1.40 -3.00 -1.01
CA SER A 68 1.72 -3.66 -2.23
C SER A 68 2.52 -2.72 -3.19
N CYS A 69 2.62 -1.42 -2.93
CA CYS A 69 3.44 -0.56 -3.78
C CYS A 69 4.93 -0.98 -3.83
N PRO A 70 5.67 -0.62 -4.89
CA PRO A 70 7.08 -0.96 -5.03
C PRO A 70 8.01 -0.24 -4.03
N ASP A 71 7.50 0.68 -3.21
CA ASP A 71 8.28 1.33 -2.13
C ASP A 71 8.58 0.31 -1.02
N PRO A 72 9.86 -0.07 -0.78
CA PRO A 72 10.21 -1.04 0.26
C PRO A 72 10.15 -0.47 1.67
N ARG A 73 9.90 0.85 1.82
CA ARG A 73 9.91 1.54 3.10
C ARG A 73 8.48 1.69 3.64
N ALA A 74 8.28 1.29 4.89
CA ALA A 74 7.04 1.50 5.63
C ALA A 74 7.22 2.60 6.69
N PRO A 75 6.24 3.49 6.87
CA PRO A 75 5.01 3.61 6.07
C PRO A 75 5.26 4.29 4.72
N CYS A 76 4.67 3.73 3.64
CA CYS A 76 4.69 4.32 2.30
C CYS A 76 3.57 5.35 2.13
N LYS A 77 3.55 6.09 1.02
CA LYS A 77 2.50 7.09 0.76
C LYS A 77 1.07 6.52 0.75
N HIS A 78 0.88 5.26 0.33
CA HIS A 78 -0.45 4.64 0.32
C HIS A 78 -0.92 4.22 1.72
N ILE A 79 -0.01 3.76 2.59
CA ILE A 79 -0.32 3.50 4.00
C ILE A 79 -0.71 4.82 4.67
N LEU A 80 0.08 5.86 4.44
CA LEU A 80 -0.19 7.20 4.99
C LEU A 80 -1.51 7.78 4.47
N PHE A 81 -1.83 7.56 3.19
CA PHE A 81 -3.12 7.93 2.61
C PHE A 81 -4.27 7.25 3.34
N VAL A 82 -4.20 5.93 3.58
CA VAL A 82 -5.23 5.21 4.34
C VAL A 82 -5.36 5.78 5.74
N LEU A 83 -4.26 5.93 6.48
CA LEU A 83 -4.29 6.45 7.84
C LEU A 83 -4.90 7.86 7.91
N VAL A 84 -4.49 8.76 7.02
CA VAL A 84 -4.93 10.16 7.08
C VAL A 84 -6.29 10.38 6.45
N ARG A 85 -6.55 9.85 5.24
CA ARG A 85 -7.78 10.15 4.49
C ARG A 85 -8.88 9.13 4.65
N ALA A 86 -8.56 7.84 4.80
CA ALA A 86 -9.59 6.81 4.99
C ALA A 86 -9.96 6.60 6.46
N LEU A 87 -9.02 6.83 7.38
CA LEU A 87 -9.22 6.67 8.82
C LEU A 87 -9.25 7.99 9.60
N ASP A 88 -9.10 9.11 8.90
CA ASP A 88 -9.17 10.47 9.46
C ASP A 88 -8.21 10.70 10.64
N LEU A 89 -6.97 10.22 10.52
CA LEU A 89 -5.93 10.53 11.52
C LEU A 89 -5.39 11.93 11.29
N ALA A 90 -5.32 12.69 12.40
CA ALA A 90 -4.61 13.96 12.43
C ALA A 90 -3.13 13.76 12.04
N LEU A 91 -2.56 14.70 11.27
CA LEU A 91 -1.15 14.64 10.85
C LEU A 91 -0.13 14.69 12.01
N THR A 92 -0.58 15.13 13.18
CA THR A 92 0.20 15.13 14.41
C THR A 92 0.18 13.79 15.15
N ASP A 93 -0.63 12.82 14.69
CA ASP A 93 -0.73 11.51 15.33
C ASP A 93 0.58 10.73 15.15
N PRO A 94 1.25 10.31 16.23
CA PRO A 94 2.50 9.58 16.16
C PRO A 94 2.45 8.30 15.34
N ARG A 95 1.30 7.64 15.25
CA ARG A 95 1.09 6.38 14.51
C ARG A 95 1.43 6.53 13.03
N LEU A 96 1.35 7.74 12.47
CA LEU A 96 1.69 8.04 11.09
C LEU A 96 3.17 7.80 10.76
N TRP A 97 4.08 7.90 11.73
CA TRP A 97 5.51 7.69 11.50
C TRP A 97 6.08 6.47 12.21
N GLN A 98 5.21 5.57 12.68
CA GLN A 98 5.63 4.30 13.28
C GLN A 98 5.75 3.21 12.21
N ARG A 99 6.81 2.40 12.33
CA ARG A 99 7.01 1.23 11.47
C ARG A 99 6.21 0.02 11.92
N ALA A 100 5.81 0.00 13.18
CA ALA A 100 4.99 -1.02 13.79
C ALA A 100 4.01 -0.37 14.75
N LEU A 101 2.85 -0.99 14.89
CA LEU A 101 1.76 -0.59 15.76
C LEU A 101 1.52 -1.69 16.79
N LEU A 102 0.93 -1.34 17.93
CA LEU A 102 0.43 -2.29 18.93
C LEU A 102 -0.91 -2.86 18.47
N THR A 103 -1.29 -4.02 18.99
CA THR A 103 -2.62 -4.60 18.71
C THR A 103 -3.76 -3.66 19.08
N THR A 104 -3.63 -2.93 20.19
CA THR A 104 -4.60 -1.92 20.64
C THR A 104 -4.69 -0.73 19.71
N GLU A 105 -3.56 -0.26 19.16
CA GLU A 105 -3.54 0.82 18.17
C GLU A 105 -4.20 0.37 16.87
N VAL A 106 -3.93 -0.86 16.42
CA VAL A 106 -4.58 -1.42 15.22
C VAL A 106 -6.09 -1.54 15.44
N ALA A 107 -6.53 -2.05 16.59
CA ALA A 107 -7.96 -2.13 16.92
C ALA A 107 -8.64 -0.74 16.90
N ASP A 108 -8.02 0.28 17.49
CA ASP A 108 -8.53 1.66 17.47
C ASP A 108 -8.63 2.22 16.04
N LEU A 109 -7.60 1.98 15.21
CA LEU A 109 -7.61 2.39 13.79
C LEU A 109 -8.76 1.73 13.01
N LEU A 110 -8.98 0.44 13.22
CA LEU A 110 -10.01 -0.33 12.52
C LEU A 110 -11.43 0.04 12.98
N ALA A 111 -11.58 0.41 14.25
CA ALA A 111 -12.83 0.92 14.80
C ALA A 111 -13.18 2.31 14.26
N ARG A 112 -12.19 3.18 13.97
CA ARG A 112 -12.43 4.47 13.28
C ARG A 112 -12.88 4.26 11.84
N ALA A 113 -12.32 3.24 11.20
CA ALA A 113 -12.61 2.92 9.81
C ALA A 113 -14.08 2.57 9.57
N THR A 114 -14.78 1.96 10.53
CA THR A 114 -16.22 1.64 10.36
C THR A 114 -17.10 2.88 10.30
N SER A 115 -16.64 4.02 10.83
CA SER A 115 -17.37 5.29 10.79
C SER A 115 -17.02 6.18 9.58
N SER A 116 -15.81 6.04 9.02
CA SER A 116 -15.26 6.97 8.00
C SER A 116 -15.02 6.35 6.61
N ALA A 117 -15.06 5.01 6.47
CA ALA A 117 -14.62 4.32 5.24
C ALA A 117 -15.64 4.32 4.08
N ALA A 118 -16.33 5.43 3.86
CA ALA A 118 -16.99 5.63 2.57
C ALA A 118 -15.91 5.63 1.48
N PRO A 119 -16.10 4.89 0.37
CA PRO A 119 -15.17 4.93 -0.76
C PRO A 119 -14.98 6.37 -1.24
N LEU A 120 -13.71 6.79 -1.33
CA LEU A 120 -13.35 8.14 -1.80
C LEU A 120 -13.32 8.22 -3.33
N ALA A 121 -13.34 7.07 -4.01
CA ALA A 121 -13.48 7.00 -5.46
C ALA A 121 -14.94 7.19 -5.89
N GLY A 122 -15.13 7.91 -6.99
CA GLY A 122 -16.45 8.13 -7.59
C GLY A 122 -17.12 6.83 -8.07
N PRO A 123 -18.46 6.84 -8.26
CA PRO A 123 -19.20 5.65 -8.68
C PRO A 123 -18.69 5.00 -9.97
N LYS A 124 -18.27 5.77 -10.99
CA LYS A 124 -17.82 5.17 -12.27
C LYS A 124 -16.49 4.44 -12.13
N THR A 125 -15.51 5.07 -11.46
CA THR A 125 -14.23 4.44 -11.11
C THR A 125 -14.44 3.12 -10.35
N ARG A 126 -15.43 3.08 -9.45
CA ARG A 126 -15.79 1.86 -8.69
C ARG A 126 -16.48 0.80 -9.55
N THR A 127 -17.47 1.17 -10.36
CA THR A 127 -18.17 0.24 -11.25
C THR A 127 -17.21 -0.42 -12.23
N ARG A 128 -16.25 0.34 -12.77
CA ARG A 128 -15.22 -0.21 -13.67
C ARG A 128 -14.26 -1.14 -12.96
N PHE A 129 -13.79 -0.76 -11.77
CA PHE A 129 -13.00 -1.67 -10.94
C PHE A 129 -13.75 -2.99 -10.68
N GLU A 130 -15.04 -2.91 -10.33
CA GLU A 130 -15.87 -4.10 -10.12
C GLU A 130 -16.04 -4.93 -11.40
N ALA A 131 -16.28 -4.29 -12.54
CA ALA A 131 -16.36 -4.96 -13.84
C ALA A 131 -15.05 -5.69 -14.18
N THR A 132 -13.89 -5.08 -13.93
CA THR A 132 -12.59 -5.72 -14.12
C THR A 132 -12.37 -6.87 -13.12
N ARG A 133 -12.79 -6.73 -11.86
CA ARG A 133 -12.72 -7.81 -10.85
C ARG A 133 -13.56 -9.01 -11.24
N VAL A 134 -14.78 -8.77 -11.71
CA VAL A 134 -15.75 -9.81 -12.13
C VAL A 134 -15.27 -10.50 -13.40
N ALA A 135 -14.79 -9.74 -14.39
CA ALA A 135 -14.19 -10.31 -15.61
C ALA A 135 -12.96 -11.18 -15.32
N GLN A 136 -12.24 -10.91 -14.23
CA GLN A 136 -11.09 -11.69 -13.78
C GLN A 136 -11.43 -12.80 -12.75
N GLY A 137 -12.72 -13.04 -12.44
CA GLY A 137 -13.15 -14.14 -11.56
C GLY A 137 -12.65 -14.07 -10.11
N HIS A 138 -12.28 -12.88 -9.61
CA HIS A 138 -11.68 -12.72 -8.27
C HIS A 138 -12.73 -12.42 -7.19
N GLY A 139 -13.40 -13.49 -6.73
CA GLY A 139 -14.05 -13.51 -5.42
C GLY A 139 -13.02 -13.29 -4.30
N ASP A 140 -13.25 -12.25 -3.51
CA ASP A 140 -12.60 -11.92 -2.24
C ASP A 140 -11.13 -12.35 -2.03
N GLY A 141 -10.21 -11.60 -2.65
CA GLY A 141 -8.77 -11.77 -2.48
C GLY A 141 -8.01 -11.23 -3.66
N VAL A 142 -7.62 -9.94 -3.62
CA VAL A 142 -6.80 -9.34 -4.68
C VAL A 142 -5.35 -9.77 -4.48
N VAL A 143 -5.05 -10.85 -5.15
CA VAL A 143 -3.79 -11.54 -5.29
C VAL A 143 -2.90 -10.77 -6.28
N ARG A 144 -1.60 -10.95 -6.15
CA ARG A 144 -0.53 -10.17 -6.75
C ARG A 144 0.31 -11.11 -7.64
N GLY A 145 0.35 -10.89 -8.96
CA GLY A 145 1.15 -11.70 -9.90
C GLY A 145 0.42 -12.27 -11.14
N ARG A 146 0.49 -11.55 -12.27
CA ARG A 146 0.36 -12.01 -13.67
C ARG A 146 0.32 -10.89 -14.73
N GLY A 147 0.04 -9.63 -14.39
CA GLY A 147 0.02 -8.52 -15.39
C GLY A 147 0.91 -7.34 -15.00
N GLY A 148 2.11 -7.25 -15.57
CA GLY A 148 3.09 -6.19 -15.26
C GLY A 148 4.47 -6.46 -15.86
N LEU A 149 5.42 -5.52 -15.74
CA LEU A 149 6.77 -5.68 -16.33
C LEU A 149 7.70 -6.56 -15.48
N CYS A 150 8.46 -7.44 -16.14
CA CYS A 150 9.49 -8.23 -15.49
C CYS A 150 10.67 -7.33 -15.06
N PRO A 151 11.12 -7.34 -13.79
CA PRO A 151 12.22 -6.49 -13.32
C PRO A 151 13.61 -6.90 -13.81
N VAL A 152 13.72 -7.94 -14.63
CA VAL A 152 14.99 -8.45 -15.18
C VAL A 152 15.15 -8.04 -16.64
N CYS A 153 14.15 -8.31 -17.49
CA CYS A 153 14.17 -7.94 -18.91
C CYS A 153 13.37 -6.66 -19.24
N PHE A 154 12.56 -6.17 -18.31
CA PHE A 154 11.67 -5.00 -18.49
C PHE A 154 10.56 -5.20 -19.55
N GLU A 155 10.28 -6.44 -19.93
CA GLU A 155 9.19 -6.82 -20.85
C GLU A 155 7.92 -7.20 -20.10
N GLY A 156 6.78 -7.19 -20.79
CA GLY A 156 5.49 -7.59 -20.26
C GLY A 156 5.49 -9.04 -19.76
N MET A 157 4.81 -9.29 -18.65
CA MET A 157 4.57 -10.65 -18.15
C MET A 157 3.27 -11.25 -18.75
N ASP A 158 2.72 -10.56 -19.75
CA ASP A 158 1.44 -10.81 -20.39
C ASP A 158 1.62 -11.66 -21.67
N ASP A 159 2.87 -11.78 -22.13
CA ASP A 159 3.30 -12.68 -23.20
C ASP A 159 3.20 -14.14 -22.70
N GLU A 160 2.98 -15.11 -23.61
CA GLU A 160 2.70 -16.55 -23.35
C GLU A 160 3.74 -17.31 -22.49
N GLY A 161 4.75 -16.62 -21.96
CA GLY A 161 5.77 -17.12 -21.07
C GLY A 161 5.29 -17.39 -19.64
N GLU A 162 5.86 -18.42 -19.02
CA GLU A 162 5.50 -18.82 -17.67
C GLU A 162 6.06 -17.84 -16.62
N VAL A 163 5.21 -17.35 -15.72
CA VAL A 163 5.59 -16.39 -14.67
C VAL A 163 5.72 -17.08 -13.31
N VAL A 164 6.82 -16.81 -12.61
CA VAL A 164 7.05 -17.22 -11.23
C VAL A 164 6.89 -16.03 -10.29
N VAL A 165 6.20 -16.23 -9.17
CA VAL A 165 5.90 -15.16 -8.21
C VAL A 165 6.66 -15.39 -6.91
N CYS A 166 7.23 -14.32 -6.36
CA CYS A 166 7.87 -14.37 -5.06
C CYS A 166 6.83 -14.53 -3.95
N GLY A 167 6.86 -15.62 -3.18
CA GLY A 167 5.96 -15.86 -2.04
C GLY A 167 6.10 -14.88 -0.87
N ARG A 168 7.07 -13.94 -0.90
CA ARG A 168 7.22 -12.87 0.10
C ARG A 168 6.70 -11.52 -0.37
N CYS A 169 7.22 -11.00 -1.48
CA CYS A 169 6.87 -9.66 -1.97
C CYS A 169 5.88 -9.68 -3.13
N ARG A 170 5.55 -10.88 -3.62
CA ARG A 170 4.53 -11.12 -4.64
C ARG A 170 4.80 -10.48 -6.00
N ASN A 171 6.06 -10.10 -6.28
CA ASN A 171 6.44 -9.70 -7.62
C ASN A 171 6.63 -10.94 -8.51
N GLY A 172 6.09 -10.84 -9.73
CA GLY A 172 6.31 -11.80 -10.80
C GLY A 172 7.65 -11.58 -11.51
N LEU A 173 8.19 -12.66 -12.04
CA LEU A 173 9.27 -12.69 -13.01
C LEU A 173 8.95 -13.76 -14.06
N HIS A 174 9.39 -13.61 -15.30
CA HIS A 174 9.42 -14.76 -16.20
C HIS A 174 10.29 -15.87 -15.61
N ARG A 175 9.86 -17.12 -15.83
CA ARG A 175 10.56 -18.32 -15.37
C ARG A 175 11.99 -18.37 -15.89
N GLU A 176 12.21 -17.92 -17.13
CA GLU A 176 13.52 -17.82 -17.75
C GLU A 176 14.41 -16.80 -17.04
N CYS A 177 13.91 -15.59 -16.82
CA CYS A 177 14.60 -14.54 -16.05
C CYS A 177 14.95 -15.00 -14.62
N TRP A 178 14.06 -15.74 -13.96
CA TRP A 178 14.35 -16.33 -12.66
C TRP A 178 15.41 -17.45 -12.75
N GLY A 179 15.39 -18.25 -13.81
CA GLY A 179 16.40 -19.28 -14.09
C GLY A 179 17.79 -18.69 -14.27
N GLU A 180 17.92 -17.61 -15.05
CA GLU A 180 19.16 -16.86 -15.25
C GLU A 180 19.71 -16.32 -13.92
N TRP A 181 18.81 -15.73 -13.12
CA TRP A 181 19.13 -15.16 -11.82
C TRP A 181 19.66 -16.22 -10.84
N LYS A 182 19.03 -17.41 -10.83
CA LYS A 182 19.50 -18.58 -10.06
C LYS A 182 20.91 -19.00 -10.49
N ARG A 183 21.16 -19.09 -11.80
CA ARG A 183 22.46 -19.52 -12.37
C ARG A 183 23.59 -18.55 -12.00
N ARG A 184 23.38 -17.23 -12.15
CA ARG A 184 24.41 -16.22 -11.85
C ARG A 184 24.68 -16.04 -10.35
N GLY A 185 23.80 -16.55 -9.48
CA GLY A 185 23.86 -16.28 -8.05
C GLY A 185 24.68 -17.23 -7.19
N GLY A 186 25.03 -18.42 -7.66
CA GLY A 186 25.74 -19.45 -6.88
C GLY A 186 24.96 -19.99 -5.67
N ARG A 187 25.59 -20.85 -4.85
CA ARG A 187 24.97 -21.63 -3.75
C ARG A 187 24.30 -20.81 -2.62
N ARG A 188 24.38 -19.47 -2.62
CA ARG A 188 23.86 -18.59 -1.53
C ARG A 188 22.80 -17.57 -1.97
N ARG A 189 22.20 -17.70 -3.16
CA ARG A 189 21.37 -16.63 -3.75
C ARG A 189 19.99 -17.06 -4.27
N LEU A 190 19.29 -17.90 -3.52
CA LEU A 190 17.82 -18.00 -3.64
C LEU A 190 17.17 -16.78 -2.99
N ARG A 191 17.49 -15.57 -3.44
CA ARG A 191 16.91 -14.31 -2.94
C ARG A 191 16.22 -13.57 -4.07
N CYS A 192 15.05 -13.02 -3.78
CA CYS A 192 14.26 -12.21 -4.70
C CYS A 192 15.04 -10.99 -5.20
N VAL A 193 15.02 -10.73 -6.51
CA VAL A 193 15.64 -9.54 -7.10
C VAL A 193 15.05 -8.24 -6.56
N VAL A 194 13.76 -8.27 -6.20
CA VAL A 194 13.00 -7.12 -5.72
C VAL A 194 13.19 -6.92 -4.22
N CYS A 195 12.74 -7.89 -3.41
CA CYS A 195 12.74 -7.72 -1.94
C CYS A 195 13.97 -8.26 -1.23
N ARG A 196 14.89 -8.94 -1.94
CA ARG A 196 16.07 -9.63 -1.38
C ARG A 196 15.76 -10.64 -0.27
N GLY A 197 14.50 -10.98 -0.05
CA GLY A 197 14.10 -12.07 0.86
C GLY A 197 14.40 -13.44 0.27
N VAL A 198 14.45 -14.47 1.13
CA VAL A 198 14.54 -15.88 0.69
C VAL A 198 13.39 -16.18 -0.27
N TRP A 199 13.74 -16.69 -1.45
CA TRP A 199 12.77 -17.01 -2.48
C TRP A 199 11.98 -18.25 -2.10
N ARG A 200 10.67 -18.11 -2.09
CA ARG A 200 9.70 -19.19 -1.98
C ARG A 200 8.79 -19.03 -3.20
N GLU A 201 8.62 -20.08 -3.98
CA GLU A 201 7.70 -20.04 -5.12
C GLU A 201 6.29 -20.16 -4.56
N GLU A 202 5.41 -19.27 -5.01
CA GLU A 202 3.98 -19.45 -4.80
C GLU A 202 3.47 -20.52 -5.75
N ARG A 203 2.76 -21.52 -5.20
CA ARG A 203 1.96 -22.44 -6.00
C ARG A 203 0.65 -21.71 -6.35
N GLU A 204 0.60 -21.24 -7.60
CA GLU A 204 -0.53 -20.72 -8.38
C GLU A 204 -1.60 -19.83 -7.70
N SER A 205 -1.54 -18.52 -7.99
CA SER A 205 -2.63 -17.58 -8.38
C SER A 205 -2.08 -16.12 -8.26
N GLY A 206 -2.07 -15.22 -9.26
CA GLY A 206 -3.13 -14.28 -9.70
C GLY A 206 -2.64 -12.79 -9.70
N GLY A 207 -2.92 -11.97 -10.74
CA GLY A 207 -2.27 -10.67 -11.14
C GLY A 207 -2.83 -9.31 -10.67
N TYR A 208 -2.24 -8.18 -11.12
CA TYR A 208 -2.67 -6.79 -10.80
C TYR A 208 -3.57 -6.16 -11.86
N VAL A 209 -4.36 -5.16 -11.45
CA VAL A 209 -5.25 -4.35 -12.30
C VAL A 209 -4.71 -2.91 -12.43
N ASN A 210 -4.64 -2.39 -13.67
CA ASN A 210 -4.34 -0.99 -14.01
C ASN A 210 -5.60 -0.33 -14.61
N LEU A 211 -5.93 0.89 -14.20
CA LEU A 211 -7.11 1.63 -14.63
C LEU A 211 -6.75 2.92 -15.39
N GLY A 212 -5.62 2.95 -16.10
CA GLY A 212 -4.98 4.15 -16.66
C GLY A 212 -5.75 4.91 -17.74
N GLU A 213 -6.34 4.24 -18.72
CA GLU A 213 -6.92 4.87 -19.93
C GLU A 213 -8.17 5.72 -19.69
N GLU A 214 -8.69 5.74 -18.46
CA GLU A 214 -10.10 6.02 -18.24
C GLU A 214 -10.38 7.03 -17.12
N VAL A 215 -9.33 7.47 -16.41
CA VAL A 215 -9.41 8.45 -15.31
C VAL A 215 -9.39 9.90 -15.85
N GLU A 216 -9.25 10.08 -17.18
CA GLU A 216 -9.24 11.38 -17.86
C GLU A 216 -10.66 11.96 -18.05
N GLU A 217 -11.74 11.16 -18.02
CA GLU A 217 -13.12 11.65 -18.25
C GLU A 217 -13.91 12.01 -16.97
N GLU A 218 -13.36 11.78 -15.78
CA GLU A 218 -13.96 12.20 -14.50
C GLU A 218 -13.49 13.61 -14.06
N GLU A 219 -12.87 14.39 -14.95
CA GLU A 219 -12.36 15.75 -14.68
C GLU A 219 -13.44 16.80 -14.36
N ASN A 220 -14.74 16.47 -14.49
CA ASN A 220 -15.82 17.46 -14.39
C ASN A 220 -16.81 17.26 -13.22
N TRP A 221 -16.42 16.62 -12.11
CA TRP A 221 -17.23 16.67 -10.89
C TRP A 221 -16.45 17.20 -9.69
N GLY A 222 -16.59 18.52 -9.48
CA GLY A 222 -16.34 19.18 -8.22
C GLY A 222 -14.93 19.75 -8.09
N GLY A 223 -14.77 20.95 -8.65
CA GLY A 223 -13.76 21.98 -8.40
C GLY A 223 -12.52 21.57 -7.60
N GLU A 224 -11.35 21.86 -8.17
CA GLU A 224 -10.02 21.81 -7.58
C GLU A 224 -9.94 22.57 -6.24
N ARG A 225 -10.52 22.03 -5.17
CA ARG A 225 -10.27 22.53 -3.83
C ARG A 225 -8.88 22.05 -3.46
N GLY A 226 -7.92 22.96 -3.58
CA GLY A 226 -6.54 22.71 -3.19
C GLY A 226 -6.48 22.18 -1.75
N ILE A 227 -5.41 21.45 -1.42
CA ILE A 227 -5.16 21.00 -0.05
C ILE A 227 -5.23 22.14 0.99
N GLU A 228 -4.91 23.36 0.56
CA GLU A 228 -5.03 24.60 1.32
C GLU A 228 -6.46 24.90 1.75
N GLU A 229 -7.44 24.55 0.92
CA GLU A 229 -8.86 24.77 1.18
C GLU A 229 -9.51 23.61 1.96
N LEU A 230 -9.10 22.37 1.66
CA LEU A 230 -9.64 21.19 2.35
C LEU A 230 -9.09 21.01 3.77
N TYR A 231 -7.83 21.40 4.00
CA TYR A 231 -7.17 21.26 5.31
C TYR A 231 -6.18 22.42 5.57
N PRO A 232 -6.66 23.64 5.85
CA PRO A 232 -5.81 24.84 5.99
C PRO A 232 -4.76 24.73 7.10
N GLU A 233 -5.10 24.17 8.26
CA GLU A 233 -4.13 23.96 9.35
C GLU A 233 -3.06 22.92 9.02
N THR A 234 -3.46 21.91 8.23
CA THR A 234 -2.59 20.85 7.72
C THR A 234 -1.60 21.39 6.69
N TRP A 235 -2.05 22.26 5.78
CA TRP A 235 -1.17 22.94 4.84
C TRP A 235 -0.16 23.85 5.56
N GLY A 236 -0.61 24.57 6.60
CA GLY A 236 0.28 25.36 7.45
C GLY A 236 1.36 24.55 8.16
N TRP A 237 1.04 23.32 8.62
CA TRP A 237 2.05 22.43 9.21
C TRP A 237 3.07 21.93 8.19
N ILE A 238 2.63 21.54 6.99
CA ILE A 238 3.52 21.10 5.90
C ILE A 238 4.45 22.24 5.47
N ARG A 239 3.91 23.46 5.31
CA ARG A 239 4.66 24.66 4.92
C ARG A 239 5.70 25.03 5.98
N ARG A 240 5.31 25.12 7.24
CA ARG A 240 6.24 25.38 8.37
C ARG A 240 7.31 24.30 8.52
N TRP A 241 7.05 23.07 8.07
CA TRP A 241 8.05 22.01 8.07
C TRP A 241 9.01 22.16 6.87
N GLN A 242 8.51 22.45 5.67
CA GLN A 242 9.33 22.70 4.48
C GLN A 242 10.21 23.95 4.60
N GLU A 243 9.74 25.00 5.29
CA GLU A 243 10.47 26.26 5.51
C GLU A 243 11.52 26.17 6.63
N ARG A 244 11.46 25.16 7.51
CA ARG A 244 12.43 24.97 8.62
C ARG A 244 13.68 24.18 8.22
N ASP A 245 13.66 23.55 7.05
CA ASP A 245 14.76 22.76 6.47
C ASP A 245 15.32 23.40 5.16
N ALA A 246 14.95 24.65 4.87
CA ALA A 246 15.54 25.50 3.82
C ALA A 246 16.53 26.49 4.43
#